data_AF-A0A7S0SRJ3-F1
#
_entry.id   AF-A0A7S0SRJ3-F1
#
_cell.length_a   1.000
_cell.length_b   1.000
_cell.length_c   1.000
_cell.angle_alpha   90.00
_cell.angle_beta   90.00
_cell.angle_gamma   90.00
#
_symmetry.space_group_name_H-M   'P 1'
#
loop_
_entity.id
_entity.type
_entity.pdbx_description
1 polymer ?
#
loop_
_entity_poly.entity_id
_entity_poly.type
_entity_poly.pdbx_seq_one_letter_code
_entity_poly.pdbx_strand_id
1 'polypeptide(L)'
;MASGFGAKGNEGRCYKLWKNFSGCMSTADDPSDCIYMRADYIECLHHRNEVINQNTVTMEAEKLGKASIARIKADKMKELSEPWEKIKELLRDVQNPDKWKEWRTKDWDKDWEEMKKKRKEWEQQKET
;
A
#
# COMPACT_ATOMS: atom_id res chain seq x y z
N MET A 1 -2.08 12.53 -35.08
CA MET A 1 -2.55 12.51 -36.49
C MET A 1 -3.44 13.72 -36.71
N ALA A 2 -3.04 14.64 -37.59
CA ALA A 2 -3.75 15.89 -37.86
C ALA A 2 -4.81 15.79 -38.98
N SER A 3 -4.83 14.68 -39.73
CA SER A 3 -5.58 14.53 -40.99
C SER A 3 -7.04 14.06 -40.88
N GLY A 4 -7.62 14.05 -39.68
CA GLY A 4 -9.04 13.75 -39.45
C GLY A 4 -9.50 12.29 -39.64
N PHE A 5 -8.73 11.46 -40.34
CA PHE A 5 -8.97 10.02 -40.48
C PHE A 5 -7.93 9.20 -39.69
N GLY A 6 -8.40 8.18 -38.98
CA GLY A 6 -7.57 7.21 -38.26
C GLY A 6 -6.96 6.16 -39.21
N ALA A 7 -5.98 5.42 -38.71
CA ALA A 7 -5.29 4.37 -39.49
C ALA A 7 -6.22 3.26 -40.04
N LYS A 8 -7.43 3.13 -39.50
CA LYS A 8 -8.46 2.17 -39.94
C LYS A 8 -9.50 2.78 -40.88
N GLY A 9 -9.28 4.00 -41.38
CA GLY A 9 -10.23 4.72 -42.23
C GLY A 9 -11.44 5.33 -41.50
N ASN A 10 -11.61 5.04 -40.21
CA ASN A 10 -12.63 5.64 -39.37
C ASN A 10 -12.27 7.10 -39.00
N GLU A 11 -13.28 7.86 -38.60
CA GLU A 11 -13.11 9.19 -38.00
C GLU A 11 -12.06 9.15 -36.86
N GLY A 12 -11.09 10.05 -36.91
CA GLY A 12 -10.05 10.14 -35.88
C GLY A 12 -10.63 10.56 -34.52
N ARG A 13 -10.02 10.10 -33.42
CA ARG A 13 -10.51 10.37 -32.04
C ARG A 13 -10.82 11.85 -31.76
N CYS A 14 -9.97 12.75 -32.25
CA CYS A 14 -10.07 14.20 -32.03
C CYS A 14 -10.75 14.95 -33.19
N TYR A 15 -11.33 14.26 -34.18
CA TYR A 15 -11.89 14.91 -35.37
C TYR A 15 -13.09 15.82 -35.05
N LYS A 16 -13.92 15.46 -34.06
CA LYS A 16 -15.03 16.31 -33.60
C LYS A 16 -14.54 17.66 -33.07
N LEU A 17 -13.48 17.66 -32.27
CA LEU A 17 -12.86 18.88 -31.74
C LEU A 17 -12.23 19.70 -32.86
N TRP A 18 -11.56 19.04 -33.81
CA TRP A 18 -11.03 19.70 -35.00
C TRP A 18 -12.13 20.34 -35.85
N LYS A 19 -13.28 19.67 -36.04
CA LYS A 19 -14.42 20.19 -36.79
C LYS A 19 -14.97 21.46 -36.13
N ASN A 20 -15.07 21.48 -34.81
CA ASN A 20 -15.51 22.66 -34.06
C ASN A 20 -14.51 23.81 -34.18
N PHE A 21 -13.21 23.53 -34.05
CA PHE A 21 -12.15 24.53 -34.26
C PHE A 21 -12.15 25.08 -35.69
N SER A 22 -12.24 24.20 -36.69
CA SER A 22 -12.30 24.59 -38.11
C SER A 22 -13.56 25.40 -38.41
N GLY A 23 -14.70 25.05 -37.80
CA GLY A 23 -15.94 25.81 -37.92
C GLY A 23 -15.78 27.22 -37.37
N CYS A 24 -15.23 27.35 -36.16
CA CYS A 24 -14.94 28.65 -35.54
C CYS A 24 -14.02 29.51 -36.40
N MET A 25 -12.88 28.95 -36.85
CA MET A 25 -11.90 29.66 -37.68
C MET A 25 -12.46 30.07 -39.05
N SER A 26 -13.52 29.41 -39.53
CA SER A 26 -14.16 29.78 -40.80
C SER A 26 -15.11 30.98 -40.67
N THR A 27 -15.53 31.30 -39.44
CA THR A 27 -16.50 32.38 -39.16
C THR A 27 -15.91 33.54 -38.37
N ALA A 28 -14.73 33.37 -37.76
CA ALA A 28 -14.09 34.36 -36.91
C ALA A 28 -13.25 35.36 -37.73
N ASP A 29 -13.33 36.64 -37.36
CA ASP A 29 -12.49 37.70 -37.93
C ASP A 29 -11.06 37.67 -37.37
N ASP A 30 -10.90 37.32 -36.09
CA ASP A 30 -9.59 37.14 -35.44
C ASP A 30 -9.36 35.67 -35.00
N PRO A 31 -8.20 35.07 -35.32
CA PRO A 31 -7.86 33.72 -34.89
C PRO A 31 -7.85 33.49 -33.36
N SER A 32 -7.71 34.55 -32.58
CA SER A 32 -7.68 34.53 -31.12
C SER A 32 -9.05 34.19 -30.53
N ASP A 33 -10.14 34.50 -31.23
CA ASP A 33 -11.50 34.19 -30.78
C ASP A 33 -11.75 32.68 -30.68
N CYS A 34 -10.98 31.87 -31.44
CA CYS A 34 -11.06 30.42 -31.45
C CYS A 34 -10.01 29.72 -30.57
N ILE A 35 -9.33 30.46 -29.66
CA ILE A 35 -8.22 29.92 -28.86
C ILE A 35 -8.64 28.76 -27.95
N TYR A 36 -9.85 28.80 -27.39
CA TYR A 36 -10.36 27.73 -26.53
C TYR A 36 -10.60 26.44 -27.32
N MET A 37 -11.26 26.53 -28.48
CA MET A 37 -11.46 25.39 -29.39
C MET A 37 -10.12 24.80 -29.85
N ARG A 38 -9.12 25.67 -30.10
CA ARG A 38 -7.77 25.27 -30.44
C ARG A 38 -7.09 24.54 -29.28
N ALA A 39 -7.22 25.06 -28.06
CA ALA A 39 -6.65 24.46 -26.86
C ALA A 39 -7.20 23.05 -26.64
N ASP A 40 -8.52 22.86 -26.76
CA ASP A 40 -9.17 21.55 -26.62
C ASP A 40 -8.69 20.54 -27.68
N TYR A 41 -8.56 20.98 -28.94
CA TYR A 41 -8.06 20.13 -30.01
C TYR A 41 -6.60 19.68 -29.77
N ILE A 42 -5.74 20.61 -29.35
CA ILE A 42 -4.33 20.34 -29.03
C ILE A 42 -4.20 19.48 -27.76
N GLU A 43 -5.06 19.69 -26.78
CA GLU A 43 -5.16 18.85 -25.58
C GLU A 43 -5.48 17.40 -25.97
N CYS A 44 -6.52 17.16 -26.76
CA CYS A 44 -6.86 15.81 -27.22
C CYS A 44 -5.74 15.13 -28.03
N LEU A 45 -4.92 15.90 -28.76
CA LEU A 45 -3.81 15.34 -29.54
C LEU A 45 -2.62 14.91 -28.68
N HIS A 46 -2.33 15.65 -27.62
CA HIS A 46 -1.09 15.51 -26.85
C HIS A 46 -1.32 15.06 -25.41
N HIS A 47 -2.55 15.10 -24.91
CA HIS A 47 -2.96 14.77 -23.54
C HIS A 47 -2.07 15.40 -22.46
N ARG A 48 -1.49 16.58 -22.73
CA ARG A 48 -0.46 17.16 -21.85
C ARG A 48 -1.02 17.44 -20.46
N ASN A 49 -2.20 18.07 -20.41
CA ASN A 49 -2.83 18.44 -19.14
C ASN A 49 -3.35 17.20 -18.42
N GLU A 50 -3.94 16.26 -19.16
CA GLU A 50 -4.38 14.97 -18.62
C GLU A 50 -3.22 14.20 -17.97
N VAL A 51 -2.07 14.06 -18.66
CA VAL A 51 -0.89 13.37 -18.13
C VAL A 51 -0.35 14.07 -16.88
N ILE A 52 -0.30 15.40 -16.86
CA ILE A 52 0.14 16.15 -15.67
C ILE A 52 -0.80 15.88 -14.49
N ASN A 53 -2.11 15.97 -14.70
CA ASN A 53 -3.10 15.74 -13.65
C ASN A 53 -3.08 14.29 -13.14
N GLN A 54 -2.94 13.32 -14.04
CA GLN A 54 -2.80 11.91 -13.65
C GLN A 54 -1.54 11.71 -12.81
N ASN A 55 -0.41 12.30 -13.20
CA ASN A 55 0.84 12.21 -12.44
C ASN A 55 0.72 12.85 -11.05
N THR A 56 0.03 13.98 -10.92
CA THR A 56 -0.17 14.61 -9.60
C THR A 56 -1.00 13.70 -8.69
N VAL A 57 -2.07 13.11 -9.21
CA VAL A 57 -2.94 12.22 -8.44
C VAL A 57 -2.21 10.93 -8.05
N THR A 58 -1.44 10.33 -8.97
CA THR A 58 -0.68 9.10 -8.67
C THR A 58 0.41 9.37 -7.64
N MET A 59 1.13 10.49 -7.75
CA MET A 59 2.14 10.88 -6.76
C MET A 59 1.55 11.09 -5.36
N GLU A 60 0.37 11.69 -5.26
CA GLU A 60 -0.33 11.86 -3.98
C GLU A 60 -0.80 10.51 -3.42
N ALA A 61 -1.41 9.67 -4.26
CA ALA A 61 -1.83 8.33 -3.88
C ALA A 61 -0.64 7.47 -3.39
N GLU A 62 0.50 7.55 -4.07
CA GLU A 62 1.73 6.86 -3.65
C GLU A 62 2.25 7.35 -2.30
N LYS A 63 2.24 8.68 -2.06
CA LYS A 63 2.67 9.24 -0.77
C LYS A 63 1.79 8.73 0.37
N LEU A 64 0.46 8.74 0.17
CA LEU A 64 -0.49 8.24 1.14
C LEU A 64 -0.32 6.72 1.36
N GLY A 65 -0.10 5.95 0.30
CA GLY A 65 0.17 4.51 0.37
C GLY A 65 1.48 4.18 1.09
N LYS A 66 2.56 4.93 0.83
CA LYS A 66 3.83 4.77 1.55
C LYS A 66 3.69 5.12 3.03
N ALA A 67 2.96 6.18 3.35
CA ALA A 67 2.70 6.57 4.74
C ALA A 67 1.88 5.52 5.50
N SER A 68 0.83 4.96 4.89
CA SER A 68 0.03 3.90 5.52
C SER A 68 0.84 2.61 5.71
N ILE A 69 1.61 2.19 4.70
CA ILE A 69 2.51 1.03 4.81
C ILE A 69 3.57 1.25 5.89
N ALA A 70 4.14 2.45 6.00
CA ALA A 70 5.12 2.76 7.03
C ALA A 70 4.52 2.65 8.45
N ARG A 71 3.27 3.11 8.64
CA ARG A 71 2.55 2.96 9.92
C ARG A 71 2.29 1.49 10.24
N ILE A 72 1.73 0.74 9.30
CA ILE A 72 1.47 -0.70 9.46
C ILE A 72 2.76 -1.46 9.76
N LYS A 73 3.86 -1.14 9.05
CA LYS A 73 5.17 -1.75 9.28
C LYS A 73 5.70 -1.43 10.67
N ALA A 74 5.57 -0.19 11.14
CA ALA A 74 5.99 0.20 12.48
C ALA A 74 5.18 -0.52 13.56
N ASP A 75 3.86 -0.60 13.40
CA ASP A 75 2.97 -1.29 14.34
C ASP A 75 3.27 -2.79 14.39
N LYS A 76 3.40 -3.44 13.23
CA LYS A 76 3.80 -4.86 13.15
C LYS A 76 5.20 -5.11 13.69
N MET A 77 6.14 -4.19 13.46
CA MET A 77 7.52 -4.35 13.98
C MET A 77 7.53 -4.30 15.52
N LYS A 78 6.72 -3.44 16.13
CA LYS A 78 6.55 -3.41 17.59
C LYS A 78 5.93 -4.72 18.09
N GLU A 79 4.82 -5.15 17.47
CA GLU A 79 4.14 -6.40 17.80
C GLU A 79 5.09 -7.60 17.71
N LEU A 80 5.94 -7.66 16.68
CA LEU A 80 6.92 -8.72 16.54
C LEU A 80 8.06 -8.60 17.57
N SER A 81 8.49 -7.39 17.94
CA SER A 81 9.63 -7.21 18.85
C SER A 81 9.35 -7.66 20.29
N GLU A 82 8.10 -7.58 20.74
CA GLU A 82 7.69 -7.94 22.11
C GLU A 82 7.97 -9.42 22.46
N PRO A 83 7.58 -10.42 21.63
CA PRO A 83 8.00 -11.80 21.82
C PRO A 83 9.52 -12.00 21.82
N TRP A 84 10.25 -11.24 20.99
CA TRP A 84 11.69 -11.40 20.84
C TRP A 84 12.47 -10.98 22.09
N GLU A 85 12.02 -9.96 22.83
CA GLU A 85 12.65 -9.58 24.11
C GLU A 85 12.47 -10.67 25.17
N LYS A 86 11.28 -11.28 25.24
CA LYS A 86 11.03 -12.42 26.14
C LYS A 86 11.90 -13.63 25.79
N ILE A 87 12.10 -13.89 24.49
CA ILE A 87 13.01 -14.94 24.02
C ILE A 87 14.46 -14.65 24.44
N LYS A 88 14.93 -13.40 24.32
CA LYS A 88 16.29 -13.01 24.76
C LYS A 88 16.49 -13.17 26.26
N GLU A 89 15.47 -12.90 27.05
CA GLU A 89 15.52 -13.12 28.51
C GLU A 89 15.64 -14.62 28.83
N LEU A 90 14.82 -15.46 28.21
CA LEU A 90 14.91 -16.92 28.35
C LEU A 90 16.28 -17.45 27.90
N LEU A 91 16.83 -16.94 26.80
CA LEU A 91 18.16 -17.30 26.33
C LEU A 91 19.26 -16.91 27.32
N ARG A 92 19.15 -15.73 27.95
CA ARG A 92 20.07 -15.31 29.02
C ARG A 92 20.02 -16.25 30.22
N ASP A 93 18.82 -16.69 30.59
CA ASP A 93 18.64 -17.65 31.68
C ASP A 93 19.27 -19.01 31.38
N VAL A 94 19.09 -19.50 30.16
CA VAL A 94 19.71 -20.75 29.69
C VAL A 94 21.25 -20.61 29.61
N GLN A 95 21.79 -19.41 29.44
CA GLN A 95 23.24 -19.19 29.43
C GLN A 95 23.82 -18.92 30.83
N ASN A 96 23.00 -18.77 31.87
CA ASN A 96 23.46 -18.44 33.21
C ASN A 96 23.93 -19.70 33.99
N PRO A 97 25.24 -19.88 34.24
CA PRO A 97 25.77 -21.09 34.88
C PRO A 97 25.28 -21.33 36.32
N ASP A 98 24.82 -20.31 37.04
CA ASP A 98 24.28 -20.47 38.38
C ASP A 98 22.84 -21.01 38.36
N LYS A 99 22.02 -20.65 37.36
CA LYS A 99 20.70 -21.27 37.14
C LYS A 99 20.82 -22.76 36.79
N TRP A 100 21.89 -23.16 36.09
CA TRP A 100 22.16 -24.57 35.80
C TRP A 100 22.42 -25.40 37.05
N LYS A 101 22.98 -24.81 38.11
CA LYS A 101 23.22 -25.52 39.37
C LYS A 101 21.91 -25.83 40.08
N GLU A 102 21.00 -24.85 40.13
CA GLU A 102 19.66 -24.99 40.71
C GLU A 102 18.79 -26.02 39.97
N TRP A 103 18.83 -25.99 38.62
CA TRP A 103 18.16 -26.98 37.78
C TRP A 103 18.68 -28.41 37.99
N ARG A 104 19.99 -28.56 38.21
CA ARG A 104 20.61 -29.88 38.40
C ARG A 104 20.26 -30.51 39.75
N THR A 105 19.95 -29.70 40.75
CA THR A 105 19.52 -30.15 42.08
C THR A 105 18.00 -30.33 42.21
N LYS A 106 17.23 -29.90 41.20
CA LYS A 106 15.77 -30.04 41.18
C LYS A 106 15.37 -31.49 40.90
N ASP A 107 14.40 -31.98 41.67
CA ASP A 107 13.81 -33.31 41.48
C ASP A 107 12.69 -33.25 40.43
N TRP A 108 13.10 -33.43 39.18
CA TRP A 108 12.24 -33.26 38.01
C TRP A 108 11.03 -34.19 37.99
N ASP A 109 11.15 -35.39 38.55
CA ASP A 109 10.05 -36.35 38.60
C ASP A 109 8.91 -35.87 39.52
N LYS A 110 9.27 -35.19 40.61
CA LYS A 110 8.29 -34.66 41.58
C LYS A 110 7.55 -33.44 41.02
N ASP A 111 8.27 -32.54 40.35
CA ASP A 111 7.70 -31.38 39.64
C ASP A 111 6.76 -31.85 38.51
N TRP A 112 7.13 -32.93 37.80
CA TRP A 112 6.33 -33.48 36.70
C TRP A 112 4.99 -34.05 37.16
N GLU A 113 4.97 -34.79 38.27
CA GLU A 113 3.72 -35.31 38.86
C GLU A 113 2.83 -34.17 39.40
N GLU A 114 3.42 -33.13 39.98
CA GLU A 114 2.66 -31.96 40.44
C GLU A 114 2.02 -31.19 39.27
N MET A 115 2.72 -31.07 38.13
CA MET A 115 2.16 -30.47 36.91
C MET A 115 1.02 -31.29 36.31
N LYS A 116 1.13 -32.63 36.29
CA LYS A 116 0.03 -33.51 35.85
C LYS A 116 -1.21 -33.31 36.72
N LYS A 117 -1.02 -33.17 38.04
CA LYS A 117 -2.11 -32.91 38.98
C LYS A 117 -2.80 -31.58 38.71
N LYS A 118 -2.04 -30.48 38.57
CA LYS A 118 -2.58 -29.15 38.24
C LYS A 118 -3.31 -29.11 36.91
N ARG A 119 -2.82 -29.85 35.91
CA ARG A 119 -3.51 -29.97 34.61
C ARG A 119 -4.87 -30.67 34.75
N LYS A 120 -4.94 -31.78 35.50
CA LYS A 120 -6.21 -32.45 35.80
C LYS A 120 -7.20 -31.56 36.55
N GLU A 121 -6.74 -30.81 37.54
CA GLU A 121 -7.57 -29.86 38.28
C GLU A 121 -8.11 -28.74 37.37
N TRP A 122 -7.28 -28.24 36.45
CA TRP A 122 -7.69 -27.24 35.47
C TRP A 122 -8.70 -27.77 34.43
N GLU A 123 -8.56 -29.03 34.01
CA GLU A 123 -9.54 -29.70 33.14
C GLU A 123 -10.89 -29.88 33.87
N GLN A 124 -10.88 -30.27 35.14
CA GLN A 124 -12.09 -30.37 35.97
C GLN A 124 -12.81 -29.03 36.16
N GLN A 125 -12.06 -27.92 36.29
CA GLN A 125 -12.62 -26.57 36.38
C GLN A 125 -13.23 -26.06 35.07
N LYS A 126 -12.93 -26.68 33.92
CA LYS A 126 -13.54 -26.34 32.63
C LYS A 126 -14.84 -27.07 32.33
N GLU A 127 -15.11 -28.16 33.03
CA GLU A 127 -16.31 -29.00 32.86
C GLU A 127 -17.44 -28.68 33.86
N THR A 128 -17.20 -27.73 34.78
CA THR A 128 -18.20 -27.17 35.72
C THR A 128 -18.62 -25.77 35.31
#